data_AF-A0A0S8C5L8-F1
#
_entry.id   AF-A0A0S8C5L8-F1
#
_cell.length_a   1.000
_cell.length_b   1.000
_cell.length_c   1.000
_cell.angle_alpha   90.00
_cell.angle_beta   90.00
_cell.angle_gamma   90.00
#
_symmetry.space_group_name_H-M   'P 1'
#
loop_
_entity.id
_entity.type
_entity.pdbx_description
1 polymer ?
#
loop_
_entity_poly.entity_id
_entity_poly.type
_entity_poly.pdbx_seq_one_letter_code
_entity_poly.pdbx_strand_id
1 'polypeptide(L)'
;MGNEEKWKANLRKVAFLKSFPGLLSSWEQGEGATIEQALPIPEHAPHTILLLSEGRFVVTPPVHDEPQMVTAGLLAARAHLEPFHVRAFEEYDHLARLDQEAGRMARLENILNAIDNNLERIPELKSRIQELVNKWDMESHRPQ
;
A
#
# COMPACT_ATOMS: atom_id res chain seq x y z
N MET A 1 -14.27 48.00 9.10
CA MET A 1 -12.79 47.94 9.22
C MET A 1 -12.31 46.67 9.91
N GLY A 2 -12.96 46.15 10.97
CA GLY A 2 -12.45 44.98 11.70
C GLY A 2 -12.41 43.62 10.96
N ASN A 3 -13.26 43.35 9.97
CA ASN A 3 -13.25 42.06 9.26
C ASN A 3 -12.04 41.90 8.32
N GLU A 4 -11.61 42.97 7.66
CA GLU A 4 -10.49 42.93 6.73
C GLU A 4 -9.15 42.83 7.48
N GLU A 5 -9.02 43.56 8.59
CA GLU A 5 -7.86 43.49 9.48
C GLU A 5 -7.74 42.11 10.13
N LYS A 6 -8.85 41.54 10.61
CA LYS A 6 -8.90 40.17 11.15
C LYS A 6 -8.50 39.13 10.10
N TRP A 7 -8.97 39.29 8.86
CA TRP A 7 -8.60 38.40 7.76
C TRP A 7 -7.10 38.50 7.43
N LYS A 8 -6.56 39.72 7.28
CA LYS A 8 -5.12 39.95 7.04
C LYS A 8 -4.25 39.41 8.18
N ALA A 9 -4.67 39.59 9.42
CA ALA A 9 -3.98 39.02 10.58
C ALA A 9 -3.98 37.49 10.55
N ASN A 10 -5.12 36.86 10.21
CA ASN A 10 -5.19 35.41 10.08
C ASN A 10 -4.29 34.87 8.96
N LEU A 11 -4.24 35.55 7.82
CA LEU A 11 -3.32 35.17 6.72
C LEU A 11 -1.85 35.22 7.15
N ARG A 12 -1.43 36.30 7.83
CA ARG A 12 -0.06 36.43 8.34
C ARG A 12 0.27 35.33 9.35
N LYS A 13 -0.67 35.02 10.24
CA LYS A 13 -0.52 33.93 11.22
C LYS A 13 -0.35 32.58 10.52
N VAL A 14 -1.20 32.26 9.55
CA VAL A 14 -1.12 30.98 8.80
C VAL A 14 0.19 30.90 8.02
N ALA A 15 0.62 31.99 7.38
CA ALA A 15 1.90 32.03 6.66
C ALA A 15 3.09 31.77 7.61
N PHE A 16 3.12 32.42 8.77
CA PHE A 16 4.15 32.20 9.78
C PHE A 16 4.17 30.76 10.30
N LEU A 17 2.99 30.15 10.55
CA LEU A 17 2.91 28.76 11.00
C LEU A 17 3.47 27.77 9.98
N LYS A 18 3.26 28.03 8.68
CA LYS A 18 3.82 27.19 7.60
C LYS A 18 5.35 27.33 7.45
N SER A 19 5.92 28.43 7.92
CA SER A 19 7.36 28.69 7.92
C SER A 19 7.95 28.67 9.34
N PHE A 20 7.29 27.98 10.27
CA PHE A 20 7.70 28.00 11.67
C PHE A 20 9.10 27.36 11.78
N PRO A 21 10.07 28.00 12.49
CA PRO A 21 11.41 27.46 12.64
C PRO A 21 11.38 26.03 13.22
N GLY A 22 12.02 25.09 12.52
CA GLY A 22 12.04 23.68 12.91
C GLY A 22 10.92 22.81 12.32
N LEU A 23 9.86 23.39 11.75
CA LEU A 23 8.84 22.61 11.03
C LEU A 23 9.45 22.03 9.76
N LEU A 24 9.41 20.70 9.62
CA LEU A 24 9.80 20.04 8.38
C LEU A 24 8.75 20.30 7.28
N SER A 25 9.20 20.72 6.10
CA SER A 25 8.34 20.82 4.92
C SER A 25 8.29 19.51 4.11
N SER A 26 9.21 18.59 4.35
CA SER A 26 9.25 17.25 3.75
C SER A 26 10.05 16.28 4.63
N TRP A 27 9.87 14.97 4.43
CA TRP A 27 10.52 13.95 5.26
C TRP A 27 12.03 13.87 5.05
N GLU A 28 12.52 14.22 3.85
CA GLU A 28 13.95 14.19 3.49
C GLU A 28 14.75 15.18 4.36
N GLN A 29 14.15 16.28 4.81
CA GLN A 29 14.78 17.22 5.75
C GLN A 29 14.98 16.64 7.16
N GLY A 30 14.29 15.55 7.47
CA GLY A 30 14.39 14.81 8.71
C GLY A 30 15.38 13.64 8.66
N GLU A 31 16.02 13.37 7.51
CA GLU A 31 16.98 12.26 7.40
C GLU A 31 18.12 12.40 8.40
N GLY A 32 18.44 11.29 9.07
CA GLY A 32 19.44 11.24 10.15
C GLY A 32 19.02 11.88 11.47
N ALA A 33 17.86 12.55 11.54
CA ALA A 33 17.34 13.07 12.79
C ALA A 33 16.82 11.93 13.67
N THR A 34 17.01 12.06 14.99
CA THR A 34 16.47 11.11 15.96
C THR A 34 15.11 11.58 16.44
N ILE A 35 14.12 10.68 16.51
CA ILE A 35 12.84 10.97 17.17
C ILE A 35 13.09 10.99 18.68
N GLU A 36 12.89 12.15 19.30
CA GLU A 36 13.05 12.35 20.74
C GLU A 36 11.74 12.09 21.49
N GLN A 37 10.62 12.56 20.94
CA GLN A 37 9.29 12.39 21.54
C GLN A 37 8.19 12.29 20.48
N ALA A 38 7.14 11.55 20.81
CA ALA A 38 5.88 11.53 20.07
C ALA A 38 4.76 11.98 21.02
N LEU A 39 4.12 13.11 20.71
CA LEU A 39 3.08 13.69 21.55
C LEU A 39 1.74 13.70 20.80
N PRO A 40 0.64 13.21 21.41
CA PRO A 40 -0.67 13.36 20.82
C PRO A 40 -1.05 14.84 20.77
N ILE A 41 -1.76 15.26 19.73
CA ILE A 41 -2.28 16.62 19.65
C ILE A 41 -3.67 16.63 20.32
N PRO A 42 -3.86 17.34 21.45
CA PRO A 42 -5.16 17.43 22.10
C PRO A 42 -6.22 17.93 21.14
N GLU A 43 -7.43 17.36 21.22
CA GLU A 43 -8.59 17.72 20.37
C GLU A 43 -8.42 17.43 18.87
N HIS A 44 -7.26 16.94 18.43
CA HIS A 44 -6.94 16.64 17.03
C HIS A 44 -6.52 15.19 16.82
N ALA A 45 -7.04 14.28 17.64
CA ALA A 45 -6.88 12.84 17.44
C ALA A 45 -7.34 12.47 16.01
N PRO A 46 -6.59 11.61 15.30
CA PRO A 46 -5.50 10.78 15.81
C PRO A 46 -4.09 11.31 15.47
N HIS A 47 -3.93 12.61 15.21
CA HIS A 47 -2.64 13.19 14.80
C HIS A 47 -1.65 13.30 15.96
N THR A 48 -0.37 13.14 15.62
CA THR A 48 0.75 13.19 16.57
C THR A 48 1.78 14.19 16.07
N ILE A 49 2.40 14.93 16.97
CA ILE A 49 3.62 15.69 16.69
C ILE A 49 4.84 14.83 17.06
N LEU A 50 5.78 14.68 16.13
CA LEU A 50 7.08 14.09 16.40
C LEU A 50 8.08 15.21 16.63
N LEU A 51 8.73 15.20 17.79
CA LEU A 51 9.88 16.04 18.09
C LEU A 51 11.14 15.29 17.66
N LEU A 52 11.92 15.93 16.82
CA LEU A 52 13.17 15.44 16.28
C LEU A 52 14.34 16.20 16.93
N SER A 53 15.53 15.59 16.90
CA SER A 53 16.76 16.22 17.35
C SER A 53 16.94 17.64 16.78
N GLU A 54 17.53 18.51 17.60
CA GLU A 54 17.82 19.93 17.27
C GLU A 54 16.57 20.81 17.16
N GLY A 55 15.48 20.44 17.84
CA GLY A 55 14.25 21.24 17.87
C GLY A 55 13.46 21.22 16.56
N ARG A 56 13.75 20.26 15.67
CA ARG A 56 12.95 20.00 14.48
C ARG A 56 11.68 19.24 14.86
N PHE A 57 10.60 19.41 14.09
CA PHE A 57 9.37 18.67 14.33
C PHE A 57 8.52 18.51 13.08
N VAL A 58 7.60 17.56 13.13
CA VAL A 58 6.62 17.30 12.08
C VAL A 58 5.30 16.84 12.70
N VAL A 59 4.18 17.26 12.11
CA VAL A 59 2.85 16.72 12.42
C VAL A 59 2.59 15.57 11.47
N THR A 60 2.46 14.36 12.01
CA THR A 60 2.29 13.13 11.23
C THR A 60 0.84 12.64 11.28
N PRO A 61 0.37 11.98 10.20
CA PRO A 61 -0.78 11.08 10.27
C PRO A 61 -0.64 10.04 11.40
N PRO A 62 -1.75 9.44 11.85
CA PRO A 62 -1.72 8.36 12.83
C PRO A 62 -0.95 7.13 12.33
N VAL A 63 -0.53 6.29 13.28
CA VAL A 63 -0.05 4.95 12.97
C VAL A 63 -1.21 4.13 12.39
N HIS A 64 -0.95 3.42 11.31
CA HIS A 64 -1.92 2.54 10.66
C HIS A 64 -1.71 1.09 11.12
N ASP A 65 -2.81 0.41 11.43
CA ASP A 65 -2.85 -1.04 11.72
C ASP A 65 -3.61 -1.84 10.64
N GLU A 66 -4.18 -1.14 9.66
CA GLU A 66 -4.89 -1.77 8.53
C GLU A 66 -3.93 -2.66 7.72
N PRO A 67 -4.26 -3.95 7.49
CA PRO A 67 -3.36 -4.90 6.84
C PRO A 67 -2.80 -4.45 5.49
N GLN A 68 -3.61 -3.76 4.68
CA GLN A 68 -3.18 -3.26 3.37
C GLN A 68 -2.08 -2.20 3.51
N MET A 69 -2.25 -1.24 4.42
CA MET A 69 -1.28 -0.17 4.66
C MET A 69 -0.01 -0.72 5.32
N VAL A 70 -0.16 -1.63 6.29
CA VAL A 70 0.97 -2.31 6.94
C VAL A 70 1.77 -3.11 5.91
N THR A 71 1.11 -3.87 5.04
CA THR A 71 1.78 -4.63 3.98
C THR A 71 2.54 -3.73 3.02
N ALA A 72 1.90 -2.64 2.55
CA ALA A 72 2.56 -1.67 1.67
C ALA A 72 3.81 -1.05 2.32
N GLY A 73 3.72 -0.68 3.61
CA GLY A 73 4.84 -0.15 4.38
C GLY A 73 5.97 -1.17 4.56
N LEU A 74 5.65 -2.41 4.92
CA LEU A 74 6.64 -3.49 5.07
C LEU A 74 7.40 -3.77 3.77
N LEU A 75 6.71 -3.80 2.63
CA LEU A 75 7.34 -4.03 1.34
C LEU A 75 8.20 -2.86 0.89
N ALA A 76 7.74 -1.61 1.11
CA ALA A 76 8.51 -0.41 0.78
C ALA A 76 9.80 -0.30 1.62
N ALA A 77 9.75 -0.73 2.90
CA ALA A 77 10.87 -0.66 3.83
C ALA A 77 11.69 -1.96 3.89
N ARG A 78 11.39 -2.98 3.08
CA ARG A 78 11.97 -4.33 3.19
C ARG A 78 13.50 -4.33 3.19
N ALA A 79 14.13 -3.56 2.29
CA ALA A 79 15.59 -3.48 2.20
C ALA A 79 16.26 -3.03 3.51
N HIS A 80 15.55 -2.28 4.34
CA HIS A 80 16.03 -1.80 5.63
C HIS A 80 15.61 -2.69 6.81
N LEU A 81 14.45 -3.35 6.72
CA LEU A 81 13.88 -4.14 7.81
C LEU A 81 14.24 -5.63 7.77
N GLU A 82 14.39 -6.21 6.57
CA GLU A 82 14.66 -7.64 6.39
C GLU A 82 15.93 -8.12 7.09
N PRO A 83 17.05 -7.38 7.10
CA PRO A 83 18.24 -7.80 7.85
C PRO A 83 17.98 -8.04 9.35
N PHE A 84 16.99 -7.37 9.94
CA PHE A 84 16.61 -7.52 11.35
C PHE A 84 15.49 -8.53 11.57
N HIS A 85 14.70 -8.83 10.53
CA HIS A 85 13.46 -9.59 10.63
C HIS A 85 13.33 -10.69 9.55
N VAL A 86 14.45 -11.31 9.15
CA VAL A 86 14.52 -12.30 8.06
C VAL A 86 13.40 -13.34 8.12
N ARG A 87 13.24 -14.02 9.27
CA ARG A 87 12.22 -15.07 9.44
C ARG A 87 10.79 -14.57 9.24
N ALA A 88 10.50 -13.33 9.61
CA ALA A 88 9.17 -12.76 9.44
C ALA A 88 8.87 -12.48 7.96
N PHE A 89 9.87 -12.04 7.20
CA PHE A 89 9.74 -11.87 5.75
C PHE A 89 9.66 -13.21 5.01
N GLU A 90 10.41 -14.23 5.44
CA GLU A 90 10.28 -15.60 4.88
C GLU A 90 8.88 -16.17 5.09
N GLU A 91 8.31 -16.03 6.29
CA GLU A 91 6.94 -16.45 6.59
C GLU A 91 5.92 -15.66 5.76
N TYR A 92 6.09 -14.34 5.68
CA TYR A 92 5.25 -13.50 4.83
C TYR A 92 5.28 -13.96 3.37
N ASP A 93 6.46 -14.20 2.80
CA ASP A 93 6.62 -14.65 1.41
C ASP A 93 5.98 -16.02 1.18
N HIS A 94 6.08 -16.93 2.16
CA HIS A 94 5.42 -18.22 2.12
C HIS A 94 3.89 -18.06 2.11
N LEU A 95 3.33 -17.26 3.01
CA LEU A 95 1.89 -16.99 3.08
C LEU A 95 1.38 -16.29 1.81
N ALA A 96 2.13 -15.32 1.29
CA ALA A 96 1.77 -14.62 0.06
C ALA A 96 1.72 -15.56 -1.16
N ARG A 97 2.64 -16.55 -1.23
CA ARG A 97 2.60 -17.58 -2.28
C ARG A 97 1.38 -18.47 -2.15
N LEU A 98 1.05 -18.93 -0.94
CA LEU A 98 -0.13 -19.74 -0.70
C LEU A 98 -1.42 -19.02 -1.10
N ASP A 99 -1.56 -17.74 -0.75
CA ASP A 99 -2.72 -16.93 -1.15
C ASP A 99 -2.81 -16.76 -2.67
N GLN A 100 -1.68 -16.49 -3.34
CA GLN A 100 -1.63 -16.39 -4.79
C GLN A 100 -2.05 -17.70 -5.48
N GLU A 101 -1.56 -18.84 -4.98
CA GLU A 101 -1.88 -20.16 -5.52
C GLU A 101 -3.37 -20.50 -5.30
N ALA A 102 -3.90 -20.27 -4.11
CA ALA A 102 -5.30 -20.45 -3.79
C ALA A 102 -6.19 -19.58 -4.68
N GLY A 103 -5.85 -18.30 -4.84
CA GLY A 103 -6.56 -17.37 -5.71
C GLY A 103 -6.50 -17.79 -7.19
N ARG A 104 -5.40 -18.38 -7.65
CA ARG A 104 -5.28 -18.94 -9.00
C ARG A 104 -6.21 -20.14 -9.19
N MET A 105 -6.24 -21.06 -8.22
CA MET A 105 -7.13 -22.24 -8.26
C MET A 105 -8.60 -21.84 -8.23
N ALA A 106 -9.00 -20.94 -7.33
CA ALA A 106 -10.37 -20.45 -7.28
C ALA A 106 -10.82 -19.77 -8.59
N ARG A 107 -9.94 -18.99 -9.24
CA ARG A 107 -10.23 -18.41 -10.56
C ARG A 107 -10.40 -19.48 -11.65
N LEU A 108 -9.55 -20.52 -11.65
CA LEU A 108 -9.67 -21.62 -12.59
C LEU A 108 -11.00 -22.37 -12.41
N GLU A 109 -11.35 -22.71 -11.18
CA GLU A 109 -12.63 -23.36 -10.86
C GLU A 109 -13.83 -22.53 -11.32
N ASN A 110 -13.80 -21.21 -11.08
CA ASN A 110 -14.85 -20.31 -11.55
C ASN A 110 -14.99 -20.32 -13.08
N ILE A 111 -13.88 -20.35 -13.82
CA ILE A 111 -13.89 -20.43 -15.28
C ILE A 111 -14.47 -21.78 -15.74
N LEU A 112 -14.03 -22.89 -15.15
CA LEU A 112 -14.52 -24.22 -15.50
C LEU A 112 -16.02 -24.36 -15.23
N ASN A 113 -16.49 -23.88 -14.08
CA ASN A 113 -17.91 -23.85 -13.75
C ASN A 113 -18.70 -22.95 -14.71
N ALA A 114 -18.15 -21.79 -15.09
CA ALA A 114 -18.79 -20.91 -16.07
C ALA A 114 -18.88 -21.57 -17.45
N ILE A 115 -17.86 -22.34 -17.86
CA ILE A 115 -17.91 -23.12 -19.10
C ILE A 115 -19.00 -24.18 -18.99
N ASP A 116 -18.95 -25.04 -17.97
CA ASP A 116 -19.85 -26.19 -17.80
C ASP A 116 -21.32 -25.77 -17.82
N ASN A 117 -21.66 -24.73 -17.05
CA ASN A 117 -23.02 -24.18 -16.98
C ASN A 117 -23.54 -23.61 -18.31
N ASN A 118 -22.66 -23.30 -19.27
CA ASN A 118 -23.03 -22.73 -20.56
C ASN A 118 -22.86 -23.71 -21.73
N LEU A 119 -22.24 -24.88 -21.54
CA LEU A 119 -22.00 -25.85 -22.62
C LEU A 119 -23.29 -26.34 -23.29
N GLU A 120 -24.36 -26.53 -22.52
CA GLU A 120 -25.66 -26.96 -23.06
C GLU A 120 -26.38 -25.84 -23.82
N ARG A 121 -26.17 -24.58 -23.40
CA ARG A 121 -26.88 -23.41 -23.94
C ARG A 121 -26.17 -22.80 -25.14
N ILE A 122 -24.86 -23.01 -25.26
CA ILE A 122 -24.00 -22.50 -26.32
C ILE A 122 -23.19 -23.66 -26.90
N PRO A 123 -23.76 -24.48 -27.81
CA PRO A 123 -23.06 -25.63 -28.38
C PRO A 123 -21.75 -25.27 -29.10
N GLU A 124 -21.67 -24.06 -29.68
CA GLU A 124 -20.46 -23.54 -30.34
C GLU A 124 -19.28 -23.38 -29.37
N LEU A 125 -19.55 -23.15 -28.07
CA LEU A 125 -18.53 -23.06 -27.04
C LEU A 125 -17.75 -24.36 -26.92
N LYS A 126 -18.46 -25.51 -26.97
CA LYS A 126 -17.84 -26.83 -26.93
C LYS A 126 -16.89 -27.05 -28.10
N SER A 127 -17.37 -26.80 -29.32
CA SER A 127 -16.56 -26.93 -30.54
C SER A 127 -15.33 -26.02 -30.48
N ARG A 128 -15.50 -24.78 -30.00
CA ARG A 128 -14.40 -23.83 -29.89
C ARG A 128 -13.35 -24.23 -28.85
N ILE A 129 -13.78 -24.79 -27.71
CA ILE A 129 -12.86 -25.33 -26.70
C ILE A 129 -12.08 -26.51 -27.28
N GLN A 130 -12.72 -27.42 -28.00
CA GLN A 130 -12.03 -28.54 -28.67
C GLN A 130 -10.98 -28.06 -29.67
N GLU A 131 -11.29 -27.03 -30.47
CA GLU A 131 -10.32 -26.42 -31.39
C GLU A 131 -9.11 -25.81 -30.65
N LEU A 132 -9.33 -25.18 -29.49
CA LEU A 132 -8.26 -24.60 -28.68
C LEU A 132 -7.34 -25.70 -28.13
N VAL A 133 -7.91 -26.79 -27.60
CA VAL A 133 -7.14 -27.94 -27.09
C VAL A 133 -6.31 -28.56 -28.21
N ASN A 134 -6.92 -28.82 -29.38
CA ASN A 134 -6.21 -29.39 -30.52
C ASN A 134 -5.04 -28.51 -30.99
N LYS A 135 -5.20 -27.17 -30.96
CA LYS A 135 -4.11 -26.24 -31.30
C LYS A 135 -2.95 -26.32 -30.31
N TRP A 136 -3.23 -26.42 -29.01
CA TRP A 136 -2.20 -26.55 -27.99
C TRP A 136 -1.41 -27.84 -28.13
N ASP A 137 -2.07 -28.96 -28.42
CA ASP A 137 -1.39 -30.23 -28.66
C ASP A 137 -0.45 -30.14 -29.87
N MET A 138 -0.89 -29.49 -30.95
CA MET A 138 -0.05 -29.29 -32.14
C MET A 138 1.16 -28.37 -31.89
N GLU A 139 1.03 -27.33 -31.06
CA GLU A 139 2.13 -26.44 -30.70
C GLU A 139 3.13 -27.12 -29.75
N SER A 140 2.65 -27.97 -28.84
CA SER A 140 3.47 -28.72 -27.88
C SER A 140 4.32 -29.82 -28.53
N HIS A 141 3.95 -30.27 -29.73
CA HIS A 141 4.65 -31.30 -30.51
C HIS A 141 5.56 -30.75 -31.63
N ARG A 142 5.78 -29.43 -31.69
CA ARG A 142 6.82 -28.88 -32.59
C ARG A 142 8.21 -29.12 -31.98
N PRO A 143 9.12 -29.85 -32.65
CA PRO A 143 10.52 -29.89 -32.23
C PRO A 143 11.11 -28.47 -32.35
N GLN A 144 11.89 -28.06 -31.34
CA GLN A 144 12.68 -26.83 -31.39
C GLN A 144 13.73 -26.87 -32.50
#